data_AF-A0A1H7YJM6-F1
#
_entry.id   AF-A0A1H7YJM6-F1
#
_cell.length_a   1.000
_cell.length_b   1.000
_cell.length_c   1.000
_cell.angle_alpha   90.00
_cell.angle_beta   90.00
_cell.angle_gamma   90.00
#
_symmetry.space_group_name_H-M   'P 1'
#
loop_
_entity.id
_entity.type
_entity.pdbx_description
1 polymer ?
#
loop_
_entity_poly.entity_id
_entity_poly.type
_entity_poly.pdbx_seq_one_letter_code
_entity_poly.pdbx_strand_id
1 'polypeptide(L)'
;MAFFYDAPRGAAYSWLIDYAMERSAVFVLARRGEFQLMEEAKRVFSLLEPFLIEERRISERDIMKRLEEETVRGNGIEYGAGTYYIYRCCEEAAVVLKQAADDLFAWQHPHLPEDLNFWDQDGQDFLHHVAHERMGGLQIGQEEAENISAMIPGLFLSRPEHKKFEVFWQDVLFHKPRKLEIFGFGIQEIPESIGELKELKELMIHESYVTRLPAALFGLTELEDLTVYTEDLVEIPAEIGDLAKLKRLKIACGSYHGPTDHVIRIEEVSLTRVPPELGRLRLLEQLSMNYTGISELPMEMGQLQNLSFLDLSRNQLRSEPEFIGELTGLSYVNLSDNRYNPSPQNQFWGDYIE
;
A
#
# COMPACT_ATOMS: atom_id res chain seq x y z
N MET A 1 17.03 -6.07 11.32
CA MET A 1 16.26 -4.90 10.87
C MET A 1 14.79 -5.10 11.24
N ALA A 2 14.21 -4.10 11.90
CA ALA A 2 12.78 -4.04 12.20
C ALA A 2 12.12 -3.12 11.18
N PHE A 3 11.15 -3.63 10.41
CA PHE A 3 10.49 -2.88 9.34
C PHE A 3 9.27 -2.13 9.86
N PHE A 4 8.92 -1.00 9.25
CA PHE A 4 7.67 -0.31 9.55
C PHE A 4 6.50 -0.96 8.78
N TYR A 5 5.35 -1.14 9.44
CA TYR A 5 4.10 -1.50 8.75
C TYR A 5 3.42 -0.30 8.08
N ASP A 6 3.59 0.88 8.67
CA ASP A 6 3.04 2.14 8.18
C ASP A 6 4.02 3.27 8.48
N ALA A 7 3.87 4.38 7.77
CA ALA A 7 4.73 5.54 7.97
C ALA A 7 4.59 6.10 9.40
N PRO A 8 5.69 6.22 10.16
CA PRO A 8 5.69 7.01 11.38
C PRO A 8 5.30 8.45 11.04
N ARG A 9 4.34 9.00 11.78
CA ARG A 9 3.77 10.32 11.53
C ARG A 9 3.59 11.18 12.79
N GLY A 10 3.50 12.49 12.63
CA GLY A 10 3.34 13.46 13.70
C GLY A 10 4.38 13.29 14.81
N ALA A 11 3.93 13.02 16.03
CA ALA A 11 4.80 12.81 17.18
C ALA A 11 5.74 11.59 17.00
N ALA A 12 5.26 10.51 16.37
CA ALA A 12 6.08 9.32 16.12
C ALA A 12 7.21 9.63 15.12
N TYR A 13 6.90 10.38 14.06
CA TYR A 13 7.90 10.87 13.11
C TYR A 13 8.94 11.76 13.79
N SER A 14 8.48 12.77 14.56
CA SER A 14 9.39 13.66 15.27
C SER A 14 10.31 12.89 16.22
N TRP A 15 9.77 11.92 16.97
CA TRP A 15 10.54 11.06 17.86
C TRP A 15 11.55 10.21 17.08
N LEU A 16 11.15 9.62 15.95
CA LEU A 16 12.02 8.83 15.08
C LEU A 16 13.22 9.64 14.59
N ILE A 17 12.99 10.90 14.18
CA ILE A 17 14.07 11.78 13.74
C ILE A 17 15.07 12.03 14.87
N ASP A 18 14.62 12.32 16.09
CA ASP A 18 15.53 12.48 17.23
C ASP A 18 16.31 11.20 17.52
N TYR A 19 15.59 10.08 17.56
CA TYR A 19 16.15 8.77 17.83
C TYR A 19 17.23 8.37 16.81
N ALA A 20 17.04 8.71 15.53
CA ALA A 20 18.02 8.49 14.47
C ALA A 20 19.19 9.47 14.54
N MET A 21 18.95 10.76 14.80
CA MET A 21 20.01 11.76 14.97
C MET A 21 20.98 11.40 16.09
N GLU A 22 20.51 10.80 17.18
CA GLU A 22 21.34 10.37 18.31
C GLU A 22 22.24 9.16 17.98
N ARG A 23 21.87 8.35 16.98
CA ARG A 23 22.53 7.07 16.66
C ARG A 23 23.30 7.09 15.35
N SER A 24 23.25 8.20 14.62
CA SER A 24 23.83 8.33 13.30
C SER A 24 24.77 9.52 13.23
N ALA A 25 25.90 9.33 12.55
CA ALA A 25 26.84 10.43 12.32
C ALA A 25 26.32 11.36 11.22
N VAL A 26 25.63 10.79 10.24
CA VAL A 26 25.13 11.48 9.06
C VAL A 26 23.74 10.99 8.67
N PHE A 27 23.03 11.85 7.94
CA PHE A 27 21.82 11.48 7.22
C PHE A 27 21.99 11.83 5.74
N VAL A 28 21.27 11.12 4.88
CA VAL A 28 21.44 11.19 3.43
C VAL A 28 20.10 11.44 2.78
N LEU A 29 20.11 12.36 1.82
CA LEU A 29 19.00 12.64 0.93
C LEU A 29 19.42 12.41 -0.52
N ALA A 30 18.54 11.82 -1.31
CA ALA A 30 18.77 11.58 -2.72
C ALA A 30 18.04 12.60 -3.59
N ARG A 31 18.67 12.94 -4.72
CA ARG A 31 18.02 13.53 -5.88
C ARG A 31 18.17 12.56 -7.04
N ARG A 32 17.08 11.89 -7.39
CA ARG A 32 17.01 10.94 -8.51
C ARG A 32 16.45 11.64 -9.75
N GLY A 33 17.04 11.31 -10.90
CA GLY A 33 16.62 11.84 -12.21
C GLY A 33 16.94 13.33 -12.44
N GLU A 34 16.61 13.81 -13.64
CA GLU A 34 16.81 15.20 -14.09
C GLU A 34 15.57 16.09 -13.86
N PHE A 35 14.63 15.62 -13.05
CA PHE A 35 13.39 16.33 -12.83
C PHE A 35 13.60 17.68 -12.11
N GLN A 36 12.69 18.61 -12.41
CA GLN A 36 12.67 19.92 -11.78
C GLN A 36 12.13 19.80 -10.36
N LEU A 37 12.97 20.16 -9.38
CA LEU A 37 12.56 20.21 -7.97
C LEU A 37 11.44 21.24 -7.77
N MET A 38 10.45 20.91 -6.94
CA MET A 38 9.47 21.87 -6.43
C MET A 38 10.14 22.84 -5.45
N GLU A 39 9.49 23.97 -5.17
CA GLU A 39 10.04 25.01 -4.29
C GLU A 39 10.26 24.51 -2.86
N GLU A 40 9.42 23.58 -2.39
CA GLU A 40 9.52 22.91 -1.10
C GLU A 40 10.85 22.13 -1.00
N ALA A 41 11.13 21.26 -1.98
CA ALA A 41 12.37 20.50 -2.01
C ALA A 41 13.61 21.40 -2.10
N LYS A 42 13.58 22.46 -2.93
CA LYS A 42 14.67 23.45 -3.01
C LYS A 42 14.91 24.14 -1.67
N ARG A 43 13.83 24.51 -0.97
CA ARG A 43 13.90 25.14 0.34
C ARG A 43 14.56 24.21 1.36
N VAL A 44 14.23 22.91 1.36
CA VAL A 44 14.87 21.93 2.23
C VAL A 44 16.38 21.85 1.97
N PHE A 45 16.79 21.71 0.71
CA PHE A 45 18.22 21.70 0.35
C PHE A 45 18.95 22.97 0.81
N SER A 46 18.34 24.15 0.62
CA SER A 46 18.92 25.42 1.05
C SER A 46 19.04 25.54 2.57
N LEU A 47 18.04 25.09 3.33
CA LEU A 47 18.08 25.10 4.78
C LEU A 47 19.11 24.10 5.35
N LEU A 48 19.38 23.01 4.64
CA LEU A 48 20.35 21.99 5.04
C LEU A 48 21.78 22.25 4.56
N GLU A 49 21.98 23.20 3.63
CA GLU A 49 23.30 23.56 3.07
C GLU A 49 24.39 23.76 4.15
N PRO A 50 24.14 24.43 5.29
CA PRO A 50 25.15 24.62 6.33
C PRO A 50 25.65 23.32 6.99
N PHE A 51 24.91 22.21 6.83
CA PHE A 51 25.23 20.92 7.43
C PHE A 51 25.77 19.90 6.41
N LEU A 52 25.90 20.28 5.14
CA LEU A 52 26.38 19.41 4.07
C LEU A 52 27.86 19.06 4.29
N ILE A 53 28.17 17.76 4.26
CA ILE A 53 29.53 17.23 4.35
C ILE A 53 30.06 16.89 2.96
N GLU A 54 29.27 16.13 2.19
CA GLU A 54 29.68 15.57 0.90
C GLU A 54 28.48 15.55 -0.06
N GLU A 55 28.74 15.90 -1.32
CA GLU A 55 27.86 15.61 -2.44
C GLU A 55 28.50 14.50 -3.27
N ARG A 56 27.77 13.40 -3.45
CA ARG A 56 28.23 12.22 -4.19
C ARG A 56 27.33 11.96 -5.38
N ARG A 57 27.92 11.93 -6.57
CA ARG A 57 27.20 11.63 -7.81
C ARG A 57 27.50 10.21 -8.27
N ILE A 58 26.44 9.44 -8.50
CA ILE A 58 26.52 8.06 -8.99
C ILE A 58 25.84 8.01 -10.36
N SER A 59 26.57 7.55 -11.37
CA SER A 59 26.02 7.37 -12.72
C SER A 59 25.40 5.99 -12.89
N GLU A 60 24.56 5.81 -13.92
CA GLU A 60 24.03 4.48 -14.28
C GLU A 60 25.14 3.46 -14.54
N ARG A 61 26.25 3.92 -15.12
CA ARG A 61 27.42 3.08 -15.37
C ARG A 61 28.06 2.58 -14.07
N ASP A 62 28.10 3.42 -13.04
CA ASP A 62 28.63 3.03 -11.74
C ASP A 62 27.73 2.00 -11.06
N ILE A 63 26.40 2.15 -11.17
CA ILE A 63 25.44 1.17 -10.68
C ILE A 63 25.60 -0.17 -11.40
N MET A 64 25.67 -0.18 -12.73
CA MET A 64 25.86 -1.41 -13.51
C MET A 64 27.15 -2.15 -13.11
N LYS A 65 28.24 -1.40 -12.91
CA LYS A 65 29.51 -1.97 -12.45
C LYS A 65 29.40 -2.61 -11.05
N ARG A 66 28.70 -1.96 -10.11
CA ARG A 66 28.48 -2.51 -8.75
C ARG A 66 27.67 -3.81 -8.78
N LEU A 67 26.68 -3.90 -9.67
CA LEU A 67 25.88 -5.11 -9.86
C LEU A 67 26.72 -6.27 -10.44
N GLU A 68 27.58 -5.99 -11.41
CA GLU A 68 28.48 -6.97 -12.03
C GLU A 68 29.53 -7.51 -11.06
N GLU A 69 30.03 -6.68 -10.14
CA GLU A 69 31.07 -7.05 -9.19
C GLU A 69 30.52 -7.76 -7.93
N GLU A 70 29.21 -7.98 -7.82
CA GLU A 70 28.51 -8.44 -6.59
C GLU A 70 28.89 -7.61 -5.33
N THR A 71 29.44 -6.41 -5.52
CA THR A 71 29.90 -5.52 -4.44
C THR A 71 28.79 -4.65 -3.89
N VAL A 72 27.54 -5.14 -3.92
CA VAL A 72 26.38 -4.52 -3.25
C VAL A 72 26.50 -4.72 -1.72
N ARG A 73 27.64 -4.33 -1.16
CA ARG A 73 27.85 -4.07 0.27
C ARG A 73 27.79 -2.56 0.53
N GLY A 74 26.87 -1.88 -0.16
CA GLY A 74 26.64 -0.45 -0.04
C GLY A 74 25.27 -0.19 0.55
N ASN A 75 25.20 0.87 1.35
CA ASN A 75 24.02 1.41 2.01
C ASN A 75 22.83 1.48 1.05
N GLY A 76 21.66 1.08 1.56
CA GLY A 76 20.46 0.80 0.79
C GLY A 76 19.80 2.02 0.15
N ILE A 77 20.34 3.23 0.30
CA ILE A 77 19.94 4.40 -0.48
C ILE A 77 20.65 4.49 -1.84
N GLU A 78 21.88 3.98 -1.99
CA GLU A 78 22.71 4.14 -3.20
C GLU A 78 22.44 3.08 -4.29
N TYR A 79 21.20 2.59 -4.43
CA TYR A 79 20.82 1.55 -5.39
C TYR A 79 20.57 2.08 -6.82
N GLY A 80 20.48 3.40 -6.99
CA GLY A 80 20.16 4.03 -8.27
C GLY A 80 21.11 5.14 -8.67
N ALA A 81 21.08 5.53 -9.95
CA ALA A 81 21.79 6.72 -10.41
C ALA A 81 21.17 7.99 -9.80
N GLY A 82 22.00 8.95 -9.44
CA GLY A 82 21.53 10.18 -8.80
C GLY A 82 22.64 10.96 -8.10
N THR A 83 22.20 12.01 -7.40
CA THR A 83 23.07 12.79 -6.51
C THR A 83 22.63 12.55 -5.07
N TYR A 84 23.58 12.18 -4.22
CA TYR A 84 23.37 11.87 -2.81
C TYR A 84 24.04 12.95 -1.99
N TYR A 85 23.27 13.57 -1.10
CA TYR A 85 23.71 14.65 -0.24
C TYR A 85 23.85 14.11 1.17
N ILE A 86 25.07 14.11 1.69
CA ILE A 86 25.41 13.57 3.01
C ILE A 86 25.56 14.74 3.96
N TYR A 87 24.70 14.78 4.98
CA TYR A 87 24.64 15.85 5.96
C TYR A 87 25.06 15.36 7.33
N ARG A 88 25.71 16.23 8.11
CA ARG A 88 25.99 15.95 9.52
C ARG A 88 24.69 15.91 10.33
N CYS A 89 24.53 14.89 11.17
CA CYS A 89 23.46 14.89 12.17
C CYS A 89 23.73 15.94 13.25
N CYS A 90 22.77 16.86 13.46
CA CYS A 90 22.76 17.82 14.57
C CYS A 90 21.34 18.30 14.86
N GLU A 91 21.14 18.96 16.00
CA GLU A 91 19.83 19.41 16.46
C GLU A 91 19.17 20.37 15.46
N GLU A 92 19.93 21.29 14.87
CA GLU A 92 19.40 22.25 13.91
C GLU A 92 18.96 21.58 12.60
N ALA A 93 19.69 20.57 12.13
CA ALA A 93 19.28 19.79 10.97
C ALA A 93 18.01 18.98 11.27
N ALA A 94 17.90 18.40 12.47
CA ALA A 94 16.70 17.69 12.91
C ALA A 94 15.46 18.56 12.88
N VAL A 95 15.58 19.84 13.29
CA VAL A 95 14.49 20.83 13.20
C VAL A 95 14.05 21.03 11.75
N VAL A 96 15.00 21.12 10.81
CA VAL A 96 14.66 21.26 9.38
C VAL A 96 13.89 20.05 8.87
N LEU A 97 14.34 18.82 9.18
CA LEU A 97 13.66 17.60 8.75
C LEU A 97 12.22 17.52 9.29
N LYS A 98 12.03 17.82 10.58
CA LYS A 98 10.71 17.82 11.25
C LYS A 98 9.77 18.91 10.76
N GLN A 99 10.29 20.00 10.20
CA GLN A 99 9.48 21.06 9.60
C GLN A 99 9.17 20.80 8.12
N ALA A 100 10.00 19.98 7.46
CA ALA A 100 9.83 19.65 6.04
C ALA A 100 8.69 18.65 5.81
N ALA A 101 8.50 17.71 6.73
CA ALA A 101 7.49 16.67 6.65
C ALA A 101 6.88 16.38 8.03
N ASP A 102 5.68 15.80 8.07
CA ASP A 102 5.09 15.20 9.26
C ASP A 102 5.02 13.67 9.20
N ASP A 103 5.52 13.07 8.11
CA ASP A 103 5.39 11.66 7.75
C ASP A 103 6.69 11.20 7.07
N LEU A 104 7.20 10.03 7.46
CA LEU A 104 8.46 9.52 6.92
C LEU A 104 8.39 9.27 5.40
N PHE A 105 7.26 8.77 4.90
CA PHE A 105 7.10 8.41 3.49
C PHE A 105 6.77 9.62 2.60
N ALA A 106 6.63 10.82 3.18
CA ALA A 106 6.49 12.07 2.44
C ALA A 106 7.79 12.50 1.72
N TRP A 107 8.95 11.93 2.09
CA TRP A 107 10.26 12.20 1.48
C TRP A 107 10.39 11.61 0.08
N GLN A 108 9.52 12.05 -0.81
CA GLN A 108 9.38 11.56 -2.17
C GLN A 108 9.40 12.72 -3.17
N HIS A 109 10.15 12.52 -4.24
CA HIS A 109 10.21 13.42 -5.38
C HIS A 109 8.82 13.57 -6.05
N PRO A 110 8.43 14.76 -6.58
CA PRO A 110 9.18 16.03 -6.68
C PRO A 110 9.02 16.99 -5.49
N HIS A 111 8.16 16.66 -4.53
CA HIS A 111 7.76 17.59 -3.47
C HIS A 111 8.82 17.73 -2.39
N LEU A 112 9.48 16.62 -2.04
CA LEU A 112 10.63 16.60 -1.12
C LEU A 112 11.82 15.88 -1.76
N PRO A 113 13.03 16.05 -1.21
CA PRO A 113 14.15 15.18 -1.51
C PRO A 113 13.77 13.72 -1.26
N GLU A 114 14.33 12.81 -2.05
CA GLU A 114 13.96 11.41 -2.01
C GLU A 114 14.76 10.66 -0.93
N ASP A 115 14.13 9.68 -0.30
CA ASP A 115 14.78 8.69 0.57
C ASP A 115 15.57 9.30 1.75
N LEU A 116 14.88 9.71 2.82
CA LEU A 116 15.54 10.12 4.08
C LEU A 116 16.15 8.92 4.83
N ASN A 117 17.47 8.70 4.68
CA ASN A 117 18.20 7.62 5.35
C ASN A 117 19.18 8.16 6.38
N PHE A 118 19.52 7.36 7.39
CA PHE A 118 20.52 7.71 8.39
C PHE A 118 21.58 6.62 8.48
N TRP A 119 22.85 7.02 8.56
CA TRP A 119 23.98 6.09 8.61
C TRP A 119 24.66 6.08 9.97
N ASP A 120 24.96 4.89 10.48
CA ASP A 120 25.74 4.69 11.69
C ASP A 120 27.23 5.05 11.48
N GLN A 121 28.05 4.83 12.51
CA GLN A 121 29.48 5.18 12.49
C GLN A 121 30.30 4.32 11.52
N ASP A 122 29.81 3.11 11.21
CA ASP A 122 30.43 2.21 10.22
C ASP A 122 29.91 2.51 8.80
N GLY A 123 29.04 3.51 8.68
CA GLY A 123 28.43 3.94 7.45
C GLY A 123 27.24 3.10 7.05
N GLN A 124 26.75 2.15 7.84
CA GLN A 124 25.61 1.29 7.48
C GLN A 124 24.28 2.01 7.73
N ASP A 125 23.21 1.58 7.04
CA ASP A 125 21.87 2.12 7.28
C ASP A 125 21.38 1.81 8.71
N PHE A 126 21.28 2.85 9.52
CA PHE A 126 20.58 2.80 10.81
C PHE A 126 19.07 2.94 10.60
N LEU A 127 18.65 4.00 9.91
CA LEU A 127 17.29 4.17 9.39
C LEU A 127 17.37 4.01 7.89
N HIS A 128 16.87 2.89 7.40
CA HIS A 128 16.73 2.62 5.98
C HIS A 128 15.34 3.06 5.52
N HIS A 129 15.25 3.73 4.38
CA HIS A 129 14.01 4.25 3.85
C HIS A 129 14.06 4.39 2.31
N VAL A 130 13.08 3.78 1.65
CA VAL A 130 12.80 3.90 0.21
C VAL A 130 11.37 4.43 0.06
N ALA A 131 11.25 5.74 -0.17
CA ALA A 131 9.98 6.45 -0.04
C ALA A 131 8.95 5.99 -1.07
N HIS A 132 9.37 5.81 -2.32
CA HIS A 132 8.46 5.43 -3.40
C HIS A 132 8.01 3.96 -3.34
N GLU A 133 8.78 3.09 -2.69
CA GLU A 133 8.37 1.71 -2.38
C GLU A 133 7.59 1.64 -1.06
N ARG A 134 7.50 2.75 -0.31
CA ARG A 134 6.91 2.82 1.04
C ARG A 134 7.53 1.80 1.99
N MET A 135 8.84 1.61 1.85
CA MET A 135 9.62 0.68 2.67
C MET A 135 10.52 1.46 3.61
N GLY A 136 10.59 1.02 4.85
CA GLY A 136 11.56 1.55 5.79
C GLY A 136 11.72 0.66 7.00
N GLY A 137 12.80 0.86 7.73
CA GLY A 137 13.06 0.12 8.95
C GLY A 137 14.28 0.61 9.69
N LEU A 138 14.43 0.09 10.90
CA LEU A 138 15.50 0.40 11.82
C LEU A 138 16.44 -0.79 11.98
N GLN A 139 17.74 -0.53 11.94
CA GLN A 139 18.76 -1.52 12.23
C GLN A 139 19.02 -1.59 13.73
N ILE A 140 18.03 -2.11 14.46
CA ILE A 140 18.04 -2.28 15.91
C ILE A 140 17.75 -3.74 16.30
N GLY A 141 18.06 -4.08 17.55
CA GLY A 141 17.75 -5.39 18.12
C GLY A 141 16.24 -5.59 18.30
N GLN A 142 15.80 -6.86 18.32
CA GLN A 142 14.39 -7.21 18.45
C GLN A 142 13.76 -6.67 19.75
N GLU A 143 14.45 -6.81 20.88
CA GLU A 143 13.97 -6.31 22.18
C GLU A 143 13.80 -4.78 22.18
N GLU A 144 14.73 -4.05 21.55
CA GLU A 144 14.62 -2.60 21.41
C GLU A 144 13.44 -2.21 20.53
N ALA A 145 13.26 -2.88 19.38
CA ALA A 145 12.13 -2.66 18.48
C ALA A 145 10.78 -2.90 19.18
N GLU A 146 10.65 -4.00 19.92
CA GLU A 146 9.45 -4.30 20.70
C GLU A 146 9.16 -3.22 21.75
N ASN A 147 10.18 -2.80 22.50
CA ASN A 147 10.04 -1.79 23.54
C ASN A 147 9.58 -0.44 22.96
N ILE A 148 10.25 0.06 21.91
CA ILE A 148 9.90 1.38 21.34
C ILE A 148 8.56 1.35 20.61
N SER A 149 8.23 0.25 19.91
CA SER A 149 6.92 0.09 19.27
C SER A 149 5.79 0.09 20.31
N ALA A 150 5.98 -0.60 21.45
CA ALA A 150 4.97 -0.62 22.51
C ALA A 150 4.80 0.74 23.24
N MET A 151 5.81 1.62 23.19
CA MET A 151 5.80 2.90 23.89
C MET A 151 5.35 4.08 23.03
N ILE A 152 5.60 4.03 21.71
CA ILE A 152 5.44 5.17 20.80
C ILE A 152 4.29 4.89 19.82
N PRO A 153 3.07 5.41 20.07
CA PRO A 153 1.95 5.29 19.14
C PRO A 153 2.33 5.81 17.75
N GLY A 154 1.97 5.07 16.70
CA GLY A 154 2.34 5.39 15.31
C GLY A 154 3.74 4.93 14.88
N LEU A 155 4.60 4.43 15.78
CA LEU A 155 5.87 3.78 15.41
C LEU A 155 5.67 2.26 15.28
N PHE A 156 4.92 1.81 14.26
CA PHE A 156 4.49 0.42 14.14
C PHE A 156 5.56 -0.47 13.52
N LEU A 157 6.33 -1.17 14.35
CA LEU A 157 7.45 -2.02 13.92
C LEU A 157 7.08 -3.51 13.81
N SER A 158 7.66 -4.20 12.83
CA SER A 158 7.57 -5.65 12.67
C SER A 158 8.25 -6.40 13.80
N ARG A 159 7.54 -7.35 14.41
CA ARG A 159 8.09 -8.31 15.37
C ARG A 159 7.62 -9.73 15.10
N PRO A 160 8.38 -10.77 15.49
CA PRO A 160 8.05 -12.17 15.20
C PRO A 160 6.68 -12.64 15.69
N GLU A 161 6.14 -12.02 16.73
CA GLU A 161 4.86 -12.34 17.35
C GLU A 161 3.68 -11.97 16.45
N HIS A 162 3.87 -11.10 15.46
CA HIS A 162 2.86 -10.74 14.46
C HIS A 162 2.48 -11.89 13.51
N LYS A 163 3.04 -13.08 13.70
CA LYS A 163 2.48 -14.31 13.13
C LYS A 163 1.16 -14.74 13.79
N LYS A 164 0.87 -14.21 14.99
CA LYS A 164 -0.39 -14.40 15.71
C LYS A 164 -1.30 -13.20 15.43
N PHE A 165 -2.47 -13.46 14.86
CA PHE A 165 -3.38 -12.41 14.46
C PHE A 165 -3.78 -11.51 15.64
N GLU A 166 -4.01 -12.08 16.82
CA GLU A 166 -4.46 -11.32 17.99
C GLU A 166 -3.41 -10.31 18.47
N VAL A 167 -2.12 -10.67 18.38
CA VAL A 167 -1.02 -9.77 18.75
C VAL A 167 -0.87 -8.67 17.70
N PHE A 168 -0.85 -9.05 16.43
CA PHE A 168 -0.81 -8.10 15.33
C PHE A 168 -1.98 -7.10 15.40
N TRP A 169 -3.19 -7.60 15.66
CA TRP A 169 -4.40 -6.79 15.71
C TRP A 169 -4.41 -5.82 16.90
N GLN A 170 -3.92 -6.24 18.07
CA GLN A 170 -3.75 -5.34 19.21
C GLN A 170 -2.82 -4.17 18.87
N ASP A 171 -1.72 -4.44 18.18
CA ASP A 171 -0.77 -3.40 17.78
C ASP A 171 -1.36 -2.52 16.66
N VAL A 172 -2.14 -3.07 15.73
CA VAL A 172 -2.89 -2.28 14.74
C VAL A 172 -3.80 -1.25 15.42
N LEU A 173 -4.54 -1.66 16.45
CA LEU A 173 -5.43 -0.76 17.20
C LEU A 173 -4.65 0.30 18.01
N PHE A 174 -3.48 -0.07 18.53
CA PHE A 174 -2.60 0.85 19.24
C PHE A 174 -1.97 1.89 18.31
N HIS A 175 -1.46 1.46 17.16
CA HIS A 175 -0.71 2.31 16.23
C HIS A 175 -1.60 3.09 15.25
N LYS A 176 -2.82 2.63 14.98
CA LYS A 176 -3.79 3.28 14.10
C LYS A 176 -3.21 3.65 12.72
N PRO A 177 -2.72 2.65 11.96
CA PRO A 177 -2.06 2.91 10.69
C PRO A 177 -3.03 3.50 9.66
N ARG A 178 -2.48 4.24 8.69
CA ARG A 178 -3.19 4.73 7.49
C ARG A 178 -3.22 3.70 6.38
N LYS A 179 -2.24 2.79 6.36
CA LYS A 179 -2.19 1.63 5.47
C LYS A 179 -2.17 0.35 6.29
N LEU A 180 -3.07 -0.58 5.98
CA LEU A 180 -3.17 -1.86 6.67
C LEU A 180 -3.24 -3.01 5.66
N GLU A 181 -2.35 -3.97 5.82
CA GLU A 181 -2.34 -5.22 5.07
C GLU A 181 -2.60 -6.38 6.04
N ILE A 182 -3.64 -7.16 5.78
CA ILE A 182 -3.99 -8.38 6.51
C ILE A 182 -3.80 -9.54 5.55
N PHE A 183 -2.77 -10.34 5.79
CA PHE A 183 -2.35 -11.38 4.86
C PHE A 183 -1.87 -12.64 5.57
N GLY A 184 -2.43 -13.79 5.16
CA GLY A 184 -1.91 -15.10 5.51
C GLY A 184 -2.07 -15.50 6.98
N PHE A 185 -3.00 -14.90 7.70
CA PHE A 185 -3.34 -15.28 9.08
C PHE A 185 -4.27 -16.50 9.15
N GLY A 186 -4.99 -16.80 8.07
CA GLY A 186 -5.96 -17.90 8.04
C GLY A 186 -7.19 -17.61 8.91
N ILE A 187 -7.54 -16.33 9.06
CA ILE A 187 -8.69 -15.90 9.85
C ILE A 187 -10.00 -16.07 9.08
N GLN A 188 -11.08 -16.28 9.82
CA GLN A 188 -12.43 -16.43 9.25
C GLN A 188 -13.20 -15.11 9.18
N GLU A 189 -12.81 -14.14 10.01
CA GLU A 189 -13.48 -12.84 10.10
C GLU A 189 -12.49 -11.73 10.43
N ILE A 190 -12.77 -10.53 9.92
CA ILE A 190 -12.09 -9.31 10.34
C ILE A 190 -12.85 -8.74 11.54
N PRO A 191 -12.19 -8.39 12.66
CA PRO A 191 -12.87 -7.87 13.84
C PRO A 191 -13.59 -6.53 13.58
N GLU A 192 -14.78 -6.36 14.17
CA GLU A 192 -15.55 -5.10 14.12
C GLU A 192 -14.80 -3.89 14.69
N SER A 193 -13.79 -4.12 15.55
CA SER A 193 -12.92 -3.04 16.04
C SER A 193 -12.10 -2.37 14.94
N ILE A 194 -12.11 -2.87 13.70
CA ILE A 194 -11.55 -2.17 12.54
C ILE A 194 -12.15 -0.77 12.39
N GLY A 195 -13.39 -0.57 12.84
CA GLY A 195 -14.05 0.72 12.88
C GLY A 195 -13.35 1.78 13.73
N GLU A 196 -12.39 1.40 14.60
CA GLU A 196 -11.58 2.34 15.39
C GLU A 196 -10.49 3.04 14.56
N LEU A 197 -10.14 2.49 13.39
CA LEU A 197 -9.09 3.00 12.50
C LEU A 197 -9.58 4.16 11.65
N LYS A 198 -10.09 5.23 12.27
CA LYS A 198 -10.76 6.36 11.59
C LYS A 198 -9.90 7.14 10.59
N GLU A 199 -8.58 6.97 10.64
CA GLU A 199 -7.64 7.57 9.70
C GLU A 199 -7.20 6.58 8.59
N LEU A 200 -7.70 5.35 8.57
CA LEU A 200 -7.30 4.35 7.58
C LEU A 200 -7.68 4.83 6.16
N LYS A 201 -6.68 4.82 5.28
CA LYS A 201 -6.79 5.23 3.87
C LYS A 201 -6.68 4.05 2.92
N GLU A 202 -5.86 3.06 3.26
CA GLU A 202 -5.59 1.92 2.41
C GLU A 202 -5.77 0.63 3.22
N LEU A 203 -6.67 -0.25 2.76
CA LEU A 203 -6.91 -1.54 3.36
C LEU A 203 -6.76 -2.64 2.30
N MET A 204 -5.84 -3.57 2.56
CA MET A 204 -5.73 -4.82 1.81
C MET A 204 -6.04 -5.99 2.73
N ILE A 205 -7.04 -6.78 2.35
CA ILE A 205 -7.37 -8.05 2.98
C ILE A 205 -7.04 -9.14 1.97
N HIS A 206 -6.16 -10.05 2.33
CA HIS A 206 -5.82 -11.21 1.55
C HIS A 206 -5.86 -12.44 2.46
N GLU A 207 -7.07 -12.94 2.63
CA GLU A 207 -7.40 -14.02 3.56
C GLU A 207 -8.38 -14.97 2.90
N SER A 208 -7.99 -16.25 2.79
CA SER A 208 -8.79 -17.26 2.09
C SER A 208 -10.16 -17.48 2.73
N TYR A 209 -10.25 -17.42 4.08
CA TYR A 209 -11.46 -17.82 4.80
C TYR A 209 -12.37 -16.65 5.24
N VAL A 210 -12.04 -15.42 4.86
CA VAL A 210 -12.87 -14.23 5.14
C VAL A 210 -14.02 -14.15 4.15
N THR A 211 -15.15 -14.72 4.51
CA THR A 211 -16.34 -14.78 3.64
C THR A 211 -17.27 -13.57 3.77
N ARG A 212 -17.04 -12.71 4.77
CA ARG A 212 -17.85 -11.50 5.03
C ARG A 212 -16.96 -10.35 5.53
N LEU A 213 -17.30 -9.12 5.13
CA LEU A 213 -16.69 -7.90 5.64
C LEU A 213 -17.49 -7.38 6.85
N PRO A 214 -16.84 -6.88 7.92
CA PRO A 214 -17.51 -6.37 9.11
C PRO A 214 -18.22 -5.06 8.81
N ALA A 215 -19.35 -4.81 9.49
CA ALA A 215 -20.17 -3.62 9.25
C ALA A 215 -19.39 -2.33 9.55
N ALA A 216 -18.54 -2.35 10.58
CA ALA A 216 -17.74 -1.21 10.98
C ALA A 216 -16.71 -0.74 9.92
N LEU A 217 -16.32 -1.61 8.96
CA LEU A 217 -15.43 -1.23 7.85
C LEU A 217 -16.04 -0.10 7.02
N PHE A 218 -17.35 -0.14 6.78
CA PHE A 218 -18.05 0.85 5.96
C PHE A 218 -18.23 2.20 6.67
N GLY A 219 -17.87 2.28 7.96
CA GLY A 219 -17.76 3.53 8.71
C GLY A 219 -16.38 4.20 8.64
N LEU A 220 -15.48 3.71 7.78
CA LEU A 220 -14.14 4.28 7.56
C LEU A 220 -14.16 5.31 6.43
N THR A 221 -14.70 6.50 6.72
CA THR A 221 -14.96 7.54 5.71
C THR A 221 -13.71 8.15 5.07
N GLU A 222 -12.52 7.88 5.62
CA GLU A 222 -11.22 8.28 5.06
C GLU A 222 -10.63 7.25 4.08
N LEU A 223 -11.26 6.09 3.92
CA LEU A 223 -10.74 5.02 3.07
C LEU A 223 -10.76 5.44 1.60
N GLU A 224 -9.58 5.39 0.97
CA GLU A 224 -9.34 5.70 -0.44
C GLU A 224 -9.16 4.43 -1.26
N ASP A 225 -8.60 3.38 -0.66
CA ASP A 225 -8.36 2.08 -1.30
C ASP A 225 -8.87 0.92 -0.47
N LEU A 226 -9.65 0.07 -1.11
CA LEU A 226 -10.10 -1.21 -0.56
C LEU A 226 -9.78 -2.32 -1.53
N THR A 227 -8.93 -3.26 -1.10
CA THR A 227 -8.61 -4.48 -1.83
C THR A 227 -8.98 -5.69 -0.98
N VAL A 228 -9.76 -6.61 -1.54
CA VAL A 228 -10.19 -7.84 -0.88
C VAL A 228 -9.92 -9.01 -1.81
N TYR A 229 -9.05 -9.91 -1.37
CA TYR A 229 -8.77 -11.21 -1.97
C TYR A 229 -9.19 -12.28 -0.99
N THR A 230 -10.14 -13.11 -1.38
CA THR A 230 -10.63 -14.22 -0.56
C THR A 230 -11.03 -15.39 -1.45
N GLU A 231 -11.34 -16.53 -0.86
CA GLU A 231 -11.82 -17.67 -1.63
C GLU A 231 -13.26 -17.46 -2.09
N ASP A 232 -14.15 -17.03 -1.20
CA ASP A 232 -15.58 -16.89 -1.49
C ASP A 232 -16.26 -15.79 -0.64
N LEU A 233 -16.25 -14.55 -1.14
CA LEU A 233 -16.98 -13.46 -0.49
C LEU A 233 -18.49 -13.65 -0.71
N VAL A 234 -19.29 -13.53 0.34
CA VAL A 234 -20.75 -13.77 0.24
C VAL A 234 -21.47 -12.59 -0.41
N GLU A 235 -21.13 -11.37 0.00
CA GLU A 235 -21.82 -10.16 -0.47
C GLU A 235 -20.96 -8.90 -0.29
N ILE A 236 -21.33 -7.86 -1.04
CA ILE A 236 -20.93 -6.48 -0.78
C ILE A 236 -22.17 -5.78 -0.22
N PRO A 237 -22.16 -5.31 1.03
CA PRO A 237 -23.33 -4.66 1.64
C PRO A 237 -23.54 -3.25 1.06
N ALA A 238 -24.77 -2.72 1.20
CA ALA A 238 -25.17 -1.42 0.64
C ALA A 238 -24.35 -0.25 1.20
N GLU A 239 -23.85 -0.40 2.42
CA GLU A 239 -22.98 0.53 3.14
C GLU A 239 -21.64 0.77 2.40
N ILE A 240 -21.29 -0.02 1.38
CA ILE A 240 -20.17 0.32 0.47
C ILE A 240 -20.31 1.73 -0.10
N GLY A 241 -21.55 2.21 -0.34
CA GLY A 241 -21.83 3.55 -0.82
C GLY A 241 -21.48 4.68 0.15
N ASP A 242 -21.19 4.36 1.42
CA ASP A 242 -20.83 5.33 2.45
C ASP A 242 -19.32 5.66 2.45
N LEU A 243 -18.50 4.87 1.74
CA LEU A 243 -17.07 5.11 1.56
C LEU A 243 -16.80 6.23 0.52
N ALA A 244 -17.29 7.43 0.79
CA ALA A 244 -17.34 8.53 -0.18
C ALA A 244 -15.96 8.99 -0.73
N LYS A 245 -14.86 8.64 -0.05
CA LYS A 245 -13.48 8.92 -0.48
C LYS A 245 -12.81 7.81 -1.30
N LEU A 246 -13.50 6.69 -1.50
CA LEU A 246 -12.94 5.53 -2.18
C LEU A 246 -12.64 5.85 -3.66
N LYS A 247 -11.39 5.64 -4.04
CA LYS A 247 -10.84 5.81 -5.39
C LYS A 247 -10.55 4.47 -6.05
N ARG A 248 -10.15 3.45 -5.28
CA ARG A 248 -9.87 2.12 -5.80
C ARG A 248 -10.62 1.07 -5.01
N LEU A 249 -11.42 0.28 -5.73
CA LEU A 249 -12.08 -0.91 -5.19
C LEU A 249 -11.66 -2.12 -6.00
N LYS A 250 -11.04 -3.10 -5.32
CA LYS A 250 -10.66 -4.38 -5.91
C LYS A 250 -11.22 -5.50 -5.06
N ILE A 251 -12.05 -6.35 -5.65
CA ILE A 251 -12.57 -7.54 -5.00
C ILE A 251 -12.34 -8.70 -5.96
N ALA A 252 -11.64 -9.74 -5.53
CA ALA A 252 -11.58 -10.97 -6.28
C ALA A 252 -11.80 -12.15 -5.34
N CYS A 253 -12.63 -13.09 -5.80
CA CYS A 253 -12.79 -14.39 -5.18
C CYS A 253 -11.88 -15.40 -5.91
N GLY A 254 -11.80 -16.61 -5.38
CA GLY A 254 -10.92 -17.66 -5.89
C GLY A 254 -9.50 -17.54 -5.33
N SER A 255 -8.95 -18.69 -4.93
CA SER A 255 -7.58 -18.77 -4.38
C SER A 255 -6.54 -18.60 -5.49
N TYR A 256 -5.64 -17.62 -5.34
CA TYR A 256 -4.39 -17.51 -6.12
C TYR A 256 -3.26 -18.37 -5.53
N HIS A 257 -3.49 -19.10 -4.43
CA HIS A 257 -2.47 -19.84 -3.70
C HIS A 257 -2.35 -21.28 -4.18
N GLY A 258 -1.59 -21.48 -5.26
CA GLY A 258 -1.08 -22.80 -5.66
C GLY A 258 -2.17 -23.88 -5.83
N PRO A 259 -1.77 -25.14 -6.04
CA PRO A 259 -2.73 -26.23 -6.13
C PRO A 259 -3.24 -26.58 -4.72
N THR A 260 -4.26 -25.86 -4.25
CA THR A 260 -5.19 -26.45 -3.27
C THR A 260 -6.04 -27.48 -4.02
N ASP A 261 -6.37 -28.61 -3.38
CA ASP A 261 -7.24 -29.63 -3.97
C ASP A 261 -8.66 -29.10 -4.32
N HIS A 262 -8.97 -27.87 -3.91
CA HIS A 262 -10.27 -27.24 -4.03
C HIS A 262 -10.09 -25.93 -4.79
N VAL A 263 -10.48 -25.94 -6.06
CA VAL A 263 -10.68 -24.74 -6.88
C VAL A 263 -12.18 -24.53 -6.93
N ILE A 264 -12.68 -23.51 -6.22
CA ILE A 264 -14.08 -23.10 -6.33
C ILE A 264 -14.36 -22.73 -7.78
N ARG A 265 -15.37 -23.35 -8.39
CA ARG A 265 -15.74 -22.98 -9.76
C ARG A 265 -16.42 -21.62 -9.75
N ILE A 266 -16.30 -20.86 -10.82
CA ILE A 266 -16.92 -19.53 -10.90
C ILE A 266 -18.46 -19.61 -10.78
N GLU A 267 -19.08 -20.74 -11.13
CA GLU A 267 -20.52 -21.00 -10.93
C GLU A 267 -20.90 -21.26 -9.46
N GLU A 268 -19.92 -21.54 -8.60
CA GLU A 268 -20.08 -21.86 -7.18
C GLU A 268 -19.74 -20.66 -6.27
N VAL A 269 -19.13 -19.60 -6.81
CA VAL A 269 -18.81 -18.37 -6.06
C VAL A 269 -20.09 -17.64 -5.64
N SER A 270 -20.13 -17.23 -4.38
CA SER A 270 -21.30 -16.66 -3.69
C SER A 270 -21.60 -15.22 -4.08
N LEU A 271 -20.60 -14.39 -4.45
CA LEU A 271 -20.75 -12.97 -4.76
C LEU A 271 -21.44 -12.69 -6.12
N THR A 272 -22.72 -13.04 -6.21
CA THR A 272 -23.44 -12.99 -7.49
C THR A 272 -23.99 -11.62 -7.90
N ARG A 273 -23.90 -10.61 -7.03
CA ARG A 273 -24.52 -9.28 -7.20
C ARG A 273 -23.68 -8.14 -6.63
N VAL A 274 -23.93 -6.94 -7.14
CA VAL A 274 -23.36 -5.67 -6.65
C VAL A 274 -24.51 -4.77 -6.17
N PRO A 275 -24.42 -4.12 -5.00
CA PRO A 275 -25.47 -3.23 -4.53
C PRO A 275 -25.54 -1.94 -5.38
N PRO A 276 -26.73 -1.39 -5.67
CA PRO A 276 -26.88 -0.14 -6.42
C PRO A 276 -26.19 1.05 -5.76
N GLU A 277 -26.00 1.00 -4.43
CA GLU A 277 -25.26 1.99 -3.65
C GLU A 277 -23.81 2.17 -4.07
N LEU A 278 -23.22 1.20 -4.78
CA LEU A 278 -21.88 1.37 -5.37
C LEU A 278 -21.83 2.62 -6.26
N GLY A 279 -22.92 2.97 -6.95
CA GLY A 279 -23.02 4.17 -7.78
C GLY A 279 -22.86 5.49 -7.01
N ARG A 280 -22.89 5.47 -5.67
CA ARG A 280 -22.64 6.64 -4.81
C ARG A 280 -21.15 7.00 -4.72
N LEU A 281 -20.24 6.09 -5.09
CA LEU A 281 -18.79 6.29 -5.03
C LEU A 281 -18.28 7.24 -6.14
N ARG A 282 -18.63 8.52 -6.05
CA ARG A 282 -18.35 9.50 -7.12
C ARG A 282 -16.87 9.79 -7.37
N LEU A 283 -15.99 9.43 -6.43
CA LEU A 283 -14.54 9.55 -6.55
C LEU A 283 -13.86 8.27 -7.04
N LEU A 284 -14.62 7.20 -7.34
CA LEU A 284 -14.04 5.93 -7.78
C LEU A 284 -13.39 6.09 -9.16
N GLU A 285 -12.10 5.77 -9.23
CA GLU A 285 -11.26 5.87 -10.42
C GLU A 285 -10.94 4.49 -11.01
N GLN A 286 -10.85 3.47 -10.14
CA GLN A 286 -10.54 2.10 -10.54
C GLN A 286 -11.49 1.11 -9.84
N LEU A 287 -12.13 0.26 -10.62
CA LEU A 287 -12.98 -0.81 -10.15
C LEU A 287 -12.54 -2.13 -10.76
N SER A 288 -12.21 -3.11 -9.92
CA SER A 288 -11.96 -4.49 -10.32
C SER A 288 -12.83 -5.42 -9.49
N MET A 289 -13.69 -6.21 -10.14
CA MET A 289 -14.46 -7.28 -9.49
C MET A 289 -14.28 -8.59 -10.25
N ASN A 290 -13.04 -8.95 -10.57
CA ASN A 290 -12.75 -10.13 -11.38
C ASN A 290 -12.96 -11.43 -10.58
N TYR A 291 -13.48 -12.47 -11.22
CA TYR A 291 -13.72 -13.77 -10.56
C TYR A 291 -14.57 -13.64 -9.29
N THR A 292 -15.76 -13.05 -9.40
CA THR A 292 -16.67 -12.87 -8.25
C THR A 292 -18.03 -13.55 -8.45
N GLY A 293 -18.32 -14.14 -9.61
CA GLY A 293 -19.59 -14.84 -9.87
C GLY A 293 -20.73 -13.88 -10.23
N ILE A 294 -20.45 -12.58 -10.39
CA ILE A 294 -21.44 -11.54 -10.69
C ILE A 294 -22.19 -11.87 -11.98
N SER A 295 -23.53 -11.86 -11.92
CA SER A 295 -24.38 -12.19 -13.08
C SER A 295 -25.18 -11.01 -13.64
N GLU A 296 -25.33 -9.95 -12.84
CA GLU A 296 -26.00 -8.69 -13.19
C GLU A 296 -25.33 -7.53 -12.47
N LEU A 297 -25.43 -6.33 -13.05
CA LEU A 297 -24.89 -5.10 -12.48
C LEU A 297 -25.98 -4.02 -12.42
N PRO A 298 -26.06 -3.24 -11.34
CA PRO A 298 -27.05 -2.18 -11.20
C PRO A 298 -26.78 -1.01 -12.15
N MET A 299 -27.84 -0.42 -12.71
CA MET A 299 -27.72 0.73 -13.63
C MET A 299 -27.13 1.97 -12.95
N GLU A 300 -27.24 2.07 -11.63
CA GLU A 300 -26.64 3.10 -10.81
C GLU A 300 -25.12 3.19 -10.96
N MET A 301 -24.44 2.15 -11.43
CA MET A 301 -23.00 2.21 -11.74
C MET A 301 -22.65 3.20 -12.85
N GLY A 302 -23.60 3.60 -13.71
CA GLY A 302 -23.43 4.71 -14.66
C GLY A 302 -23.10 6.05 -13.98
N GLN A 303 -23.30 6.16 -12.67
CA GLN A 303 -23.01 7.36 -11.88
C GLN A 303 -21.51 7.55 -11.54
N LEU A 304 -20.65 6.56 -11.82
CA LEU A 304 -19.22 6.53 -11.52
C LEU A 304 -18.39 7.34 -12.54
N GLN A 305 -18.66 8.64 -12.65
CA GLN A 305 -18.15 9.49 -13.73
C GLN A 305 -16.61 9.69 -13.73
N ASN A 306 -15.94 9.41 -12.62
CA ASN A 306 -14.48 9.46 -12.51
C ASN A 306 -13.79 8.14 -12.88
N LEU A 307 -14.57 7.09 -13.18
CA LEU A 307 -14.03 5.76 -13.42
C LEU A 307 -13.22 5.75 -14.72
N SER A 308 -11.95 5.37 -14.61
CA SER A 308 -10.99 5.30 -15.71
C SER A 308 -10.56 3.87 -16.04
N PHE A 309 -10.66 2.97 -15.06
CA PHE A 309 -10.33 1.55 -15.18
C PHE A 309 -11.48 0.69 -14.66
N LEU A 310 -11.97 -0.22 -15.51
CA LEU A 310 -13.01 -1.19 -15.16
C LEU A 310 -12.58 -2.61 -15.57
N ASP A 311 -12.47 -3.52 -14.61
CA ASP A 311 -12.28 -4.96 -14.85
C ASP A 311 -13.41 -5.76 -14.18
N LEU A 312 -14.22 -6.41 -15.01
CA LEU A 312 -15.30 -7.32 -14.63
C LEU A 312 -15.11 -8.69 -15.31
N SER A 313 -13.88 -9.02 -15.66
CA SER A 313 -13.57 -10.27 -16.35
C SER A 313 -13.81 -11.49 -15.45
N ARG A 314 -14.01 -12.65 -16.10
CA ARG A 314 -14.21 -13.94 -15.42
C ARG A 314 -15.40 -13.93 -14.46
N ASN A 315 -16.52 -13.39 -14.92
CA ASN A 315 -17.77 -13.36 -14.16
C ASN A 315 -18.87 -14.13 -14.92
N GLN A 316 -20.10 -14.00 -14.46
CA GLN A 316 -21.27 -14.70 -15.00
C GLN A 316 -22.26 -13.74 -15.68
N LEU A 317 -21.80 -12.56 -16.12
CA LEU A 317 -22.65 -11.56 -16.77
C LEU A 317 -23.33 -12.15 -18.01
N ARG A 318 -24.62 -11.89 -18.16
CA ARG A 318 -25.47 -12.43 -19.24
C ARG A 318 -25.62 -11.50 -20.44
N SER A 319 -25.26 -10.24 -20.27
CA SER A 319 -25.26 -9.21 -21.30
C SER A 319 -24.18 -8.19 -20.99
N GLU A 320 -23.81 -7.42 -22.01
CA GLU A 320 -22.98 -6.24 -21.81
C GLU A 320 -23.75 -5.20 -20.96
N PRO A 321 -23.12 -4.54 -19.97
CA PRO A 321 -23.80 -3.57 -19.12
C PRO A 321 -24.12 -2.27 -19.88
N GLU A 322 -25.41 -1.89 -19.93
CA GLU A 322 -25.89 -0.75 -20.74
C GLU A 322 -25.28 0.60 -20.31
N PHE A 323 -24.97 0.77 -19.02
CA PHE A 323 -24.41 2.00 -18.47
C PHE A 323 -22.95 2.26 -18.88
N ILE A 324 -22.23 1.31 -19.50
CA ILE A 324 -20.82 1.50 -19.88
C ILE A 324 -20.68 2.70 -20.83
N GLY A 325 -21.65 2.92 -21.71
CA GLY A 325 -21.66 4.08 -22.61
C GLY A 325 -21.81 5.44 -21.90
N GLU A 326 -22.26 5.45 -20.64
CA GLU A 326 -22.43 6.66 -19.82
C GLU A 326 -21.13 7.05 -19.09
N LEU A 327 -20.15 6.15 -19.02
CA LEU A 327 -18.89 6.32 -18.30
C LEU A 327 -17.82 6.93 -19.22
N THR A 328 -17.92 8.24 -19.47
CA THR A 328 -17.07 8.94 -20.45
C THR A 328 -15.58 9.04 -20.07
N GLY A 329 -15.23 8.74 -18.81
CA GLY A 329 -13.86 8.76 -18.29
C GLY A 329 -13.07 7.46 -18.51
N LEU A 330 -13.73 6.38 -18.98
CA LEU A 330 -13.10 5.08 -19.12
C LEU A 330 -11.98 5.10 -20.17
N SER A 331 -10.79 4.65 -19.75
CA SER A 331 -9.64 4.42 -20.63
C SER A 331 -9.31 2.93 -20.80
N TYR A 332 -9.75 2.10 -19.85
CA TYR A 332 -9.59 0.65 -19.90
C TYR A 332 -10.87 -0.06 -19.45
N VAL A 333 -11.30 -1.05 -20.23
CA VAL A 333 -12.45 -1.91 -19.93
C VAL A 333 -12.11 -3.35 -20.26
N ASN A 334 -12.29 -4.24 -19.28
CA ASN A 334 -12.16 -5.67 -19.46
C ASN A 334 -13.44 -6.40 -19.03
N LEU A 335 -14.12 -7.02 -19.99
CA LEU A 335 -15.33 -7.82 -19.79
C LEU A 335 -15.16 -9.25 -20.30
N SER A 336 -13.93 -9.71 -20.54
CA SER A 336 -13.69 -11.06 -21.08
C SER A 336 -14.15 -12.15 -20.11
N ASP A 337 -14.36 -13.36 -20.62
CA ASP A 337 -14.71 -14.52 -19.79
C ASP A 337 -16.02 -14.35 -19.00
N ASN A 338 -16.99 -13.69 -19.62
CA ASN A 338 -18.37 -13.63 -19.14
C ASN A 338 -19.26 -14.57 -19.95
N ARG A 339 -20.50 -14.83 -19.49
CA ARG A 339 -21.40 -15.77 -20.20
C ARG A 339 -21.81 -15.29 -21.58
N TYR A 340 -21.94 -13.98 -21.79
CA TYR A 340 -22.25 -13.41 -23.11
C TYR A 340 -21.04 -13.27 -24.02
N ASN A 341 -19.82 -13.33 -23.47
CA ASN A 341 -18.56 -13.18 -24.19
C ASN A 341 -17.49 -14.14 -23.62
N PRO A 342 -17.68 -15.45 -23.77
CA PRO A 342 -16.74 -16.44 -23.24
C PRO A 342 -15.43 -16.37 -24.04
N SER A 343 -14.26 -16.45 -23.39
CA SER A 343 -13.04 -16.64 -24.16
C SER A 343 -13.05 -17.99 -24.89
N PRO A 344 -12.32 -18.12 -25.99
CA PRO A 344 -12.15 -19.40 -26.67
C PRO A 344 -11.59 -20.51 -25.77
N GLN A 345 -10.86 -20.15 -24.70
CA GLN A 345 -10.28 -21.11 -23.75
C GLN A 345 -11.32 -21.71 -22.80
N ASN A 346 -12.42 -21.00 -22.49
CA ASN A 346 -13.52 -21.54 -21.69
C ASN A 346 -14.33 -22.66 -22.39
N GLN A 347 -14.09 -22.92 -23.68
CA GLN A 347 -14.62 -24.11 -24.36
C GLN A 347 -13.79 -25.38 -24.09
N PHE A 348 -12.52 -25.26 -23.67
CA PHE A 348 -11.61 -26.41 -23.53
C PHE A 348 -11.56 -27.02 -22.13
N TRP A 349 -12.04 -26.31 -21.10
CA TRP A 349 -12.09 -26.83 -19.73
C TRP A 349 -13.36 -27.65 -19.42
N GLY A 350 -14.32 -27.71 -20.35
CA GLY A 350 -15.52 -28.53 -20.24
C GLY A 350 -15.33 -30.03 -20.51
N ASP A 351 -14.22 -30.43 -21.14
CA ASP A 351 -14.00 -31.79 -21.67
C ASP A 351 -12.92 -32.61 -20.94
N TYR A 352 -12.36 -32.13 -19.82
CA TYR A 352 -11.33 -32.85 -19.06
C TYR A 352 -11.71 -33.10 -17.60
N ILE A 353 -12.93 -33.62 -17.38
CA ILE A 353 -13.26 -34.34 -16.15
C ILE A 353 -13.99 -35.64 -16.53
N GLU A 354 -13.19 -36.67 -16.81
CA GLU A 354 -13.52 -38.08 -16.53
C GLU A 354 -12.44 -38.68 -15.63
#